data_AF-A0A935GAN1-F1
#
_entry.id   AF-A0A935GAN1-F1
#
_cell.length_a   1.000
_cell.length_b   1.000
_cell.length_c   1.000
_cell.angle_alpha   90.00
_cell.angle_beta   90.00
_cell.angle_gamma   90.00
#
_symmetry.space_group_name_H-M   'P 1'
#
loop_
_entity.id
_entity.type
_entity.pdbx_description
1 polymer ?
#
loop_
_entity_poly.entity_id
_entity_poly.type
_entity_poly.pdbx_seq_one_letter_code
_entity_poly.pdbx_strand_id
1 'polypeptide(L)'
;MKKNKTRNHILKKAAEIFAIKGIENTTIEDISNHLGKAKSFIYYYFEDKDSLYREVLEHELDTFKKKVYEKLNSTVDPISKLRMYFNCVYKN
;
A
#
# COMPACT_ATOMS: atom_id res chain seq x y z
N MET A 1 -18.47 -2.96 6.44
CA MET A 1 -17.20 -2.91 7.22
C MET A 1 -16.26 -4.12 6.98
N LYS A 2 -16.70 -5.39 7.06
CA LYS A 2 -15.83 -6.58 6.88
C LYS A 2 -15.13 -6.66 5.51
N LYS A 3 -15.86 -6.40 4.41
CA LYS A 3 -15.34 -6.51 3.03
C LYS A 3 -14.14 -5.58 2.77
N ASN A 4 -14.15 -4.39 3.37
CA ASN A 4 -13.07 -3.40 3.21
C ASN A 4 -11.80 -3.80 3.99
N LYS A 5 -11.95 -4.41 5.18
CA LYS A 5 -10.80 -4.95 5.95
C LYS A 5 -10.08 -6.07 5.21
N THR A 6 -10.83 -7.01 4.64
CA THR A 6 -10.24 -8.11 3.86
C THR A 6 -9.52 -7.59 2.62
N ARG A 7 -10.14 -6.66 1.90
CA ARG A 7 -9.54 -6.02 0.73
C ARG A 7 -8.21 -5.35 1.06
N ASN A 8 -8.16 -4.54 2.13
CA ASN A 8 -6.92 -3.90 2.57
C ASN A 8 -5.86 -4.91 3.03
N HIS A 9 -6.28 -6.04 3.60
CA HIS A 9 -5.35 -7.11 3.95
C HIS A 9 -4.69 -7.71 2.71
N ILE A 10 -5.46 -7.93 1.64
CA ILE A 10 -4.92 -8.40 0.35
C ILE A 10 -3.95 -7.36 -0.22
N LEU A 11 -4.33 -6.07 -0.23
CA LEU A 11 -3.45 -4.99 -0.70
C LEU A 11 -2.11 -4.99 0.04
N LYS A 12 -2.14 -5.07 1.38
CA LYS A 12 -0.92 -5.11 2.19
C LYS A 12 -0.03 -6.32 1.84
N LYS A 13 -0.62 -7.51 1.67
CA LYS A 13 0.12 -8.73 1.33
C LYS A 13 0.66 -8.71 -0.10
N ALA A 14 -0.09 -8.16 -1.05
CA ALA A 14 0.38 -7.95 -2.41
C ALA A 14 1.56 -6.96 -2.44
N ALA A 15 1.48 -5.86 -1.69
CA ALA A 15 2.57 -4.88 -1.57
C ALA A 15 3.89 -5.50 -1.10
N GLU A 16 3.84 -6.40 -0.10
CA GLU A 16 5.01 -7.13 0.39
C GLU A 16 5.69 -7.95 -0.74
N ILE A 17 4.91 -8.64 -1.57
CA ILE A 17 5.45 -9.43 -2.68
C ILE A 17 5.96 -8.55 -3.81
N PHE A 18 5.21 -7.50 -4.18
CA PHE A 18 5.64 -6.56 -5.21
C PHE A 18 6.94 -5.85 -4.83
N ALA A 19 7.15 -5.52 -3.56
CA ALA A 19 8.40 -4.91 -3.09
C ALA A 19 9.62 -5.84 -3.21
N ILE A 20 9.42 -7.16 -3.12
CA ILE A 20 10.49 -8.16 -3.19
C ILE A 20 10.80 -8.55 -4.64
N LYS A 21 9.76 -8.82 -5.44
CA LYS A 21 9.91 -9.42 -6.78
C LYS A 21 9.78 -8.40 -7.92
N GLY A 22 9.21 -7.22 -7.66
CA GLY A 22 8.73 -6.31 -8.68
C GLY A 22 7.43 -6.79 -9.33
N ILE A 23 6.75 -5.90 -10.07
CA ILE A 23 5.46 -6.20 -10.72
C ILE A 23 5.58 -7.29 -11.79
N GLU A 24 6.60 -7.21 -12.64
CA GLU A 24 6.78 -8.11 -13.79
C GLU A 24 6.97 -9.56 -13.34
N ASN A 25 7.79 -9.79 -12.31
CA ASN A 25 8.11 -11.13 -11.82
C ASN A 25 7.11 -11.64 -10.76
N THR A 26 6.06 -10.89 -10.47
CA THR A 26 4.99 -11.31 -9.54
C THR A 26 3.82 -11.92 -10.32
N THR A 27 3.34 -13.07 -9.87
CA THR A 27 2.12 -13.71 -10.35
C THR A 27 1.02 -13.68 -9.29
N ILE A 28 -0.24 -13.86 -9.69
CA ILE A 28 -1.35 -14.04 -8.73
C ILE A 28 -1.16 -15.31 -7.87
N GLU A 29 -0.43 -16.32 -8.37
CA GLU A 29 -0.07 -17.51 -7.58
C GLU A 29 0.88 -17.15 -6.42
N ASP A 30 1.88 -16.30 -6.67
CA ASP A 30 2.80 -15.86 -5.61
C ASP A 30 2.03 -15.17 -4.47
N ILE A 31 1.09 -14.29 -4.83
CA ILE A 31 0.28 -13.54 -3.87
C ILE A 31 -0.70 -14.48 -3.16
N SER A 32 -1.31 -15.42 -3.89
CA SER A 32 -2.18 -16.49 -3.36
C SER A 32 -1.46 -17.31 -2.29
N ASN A 33 -0.24 -17.77 -2.59
CA ASN A 33 0.59 -18.53 -1.67
C ASN A 33 0.99 -17.72 -0.44
N HIS A 34 1.39 -16.46 -0.62
CA HIS A 34 1.76 -15.56 0.50
C HIS A 34 0.58 -15.22 1.41
N LEU A 35 -0.62 -15.12 0.83
CA LEU A 35 -1.87 -14.86 1.55
C LEU A 35 -2.44 -16.12 2.21
N GLY A 36 -2.03 -17.32 1.77
CA GLY A 36 -2.61 -18.60 2.19
C GLY A 36 -4.07 -18.76 1.73
N LYS A 37 -4.40 -18.23 0.54
CA LYS A 37 -5.76 -18.24 -0.04
C LYS A 37 -5.69 -18.57 -1.52
N ALA A 38 -6.70 -19.26 -2.05
CA ALA A 38 -6.77 -19.58 -3.48
C ALA A 38 -6.83 -18.32 -4.37
N LYS A 39 -6.37 -18.43 -5.62
CA LYS A 39 -6.45 -17.35 -6.63
C LYS A 39 -7.85 -16.77 -6.79
N SER A 40 -8.88 -17.62 -6.77
CA SER A 40 -10.29 -17.19 -6.89
C SER A 40 -10.70 -16.22 -5.78
N PHE A 41 -10.07 -16.32 -4.60
CA PHE A 41 -10.28 -15.37 -3.51
C PHE A 41 -9.74 -13.99 -3.85
N ILE A 42 -8.58 -13.90 -4.52
CA ILE A 42 -8.02 -12.62 -4.96
C ILE A 42 -8.86 -12.05 -6.10
N TYR A 43 -9.22 -12.87 -7.09
CA TYR A 43 -10.05 -12.44 -8.22
C TYR A 43 -11.46 -11.98 -7.83
N TYR A 44 -11.96 -12.41 -6.67
CA TYR A 44 -13.21 -11.88 -6.12
C TYR A 44 -13.12 -10.38 -5.75
N TYR A 45 -11.93 -9.87 -5.42
CA TYR A 45 -11.71 -8.47 -5.02
C TYR A 45 -11.06 -7.61 -6.09
N PHE A 46 -10.30 -8.21 -7.00
CA PHE A 46 -9.49 -7.53 -8.02
C PHE A 46 -9.65 -8.23 -9.36
N GLU A 47 -9.78 -7.47 -10.43
CA GLU A 47 -10.02 -8.03 -11.77
C GLU A 47 -8.80 -8.78 -12.30
N ASP A 48 -7.61 -8.23 -12.10
CA ASP A 48 -6.35 -8.74 -12.61
C ASP A 48 -5.15 -8.29 -11.76
N LYS A 49 -3.93 -8.66 -12.18
CA LYS A 49 -2.68 -8.29 -11.49
C LYS A 49 -2.44 -6.77 -11.52
N ASP A 50 -2.75 -6.13 -12.63
CA ASP A 50 -2.40 -4.72 -12.85
C ASP A 50 -3.35 -3.79 -12.09
N SER A 51 -4.63 -4.12 -12.01
CA SER A 51 -5.62 -3.47 -11.13
C SER A 51 -5.22 -3.62 -9.66
N LEU A 52 -4.90 -4.84 -9.21
CA LEU A 52 -4.38 -5.07 -7.86
C LEU A 52 -3.13 -4.21 -7.59
N TYR A 53 -2.20 -4.14 -8.53
CA TYR A 53 -0.99 -3.32 -8.39
C TYR A 53 -1.28 -1.82 -8.31
N ARG A 54 -2.11 -1.27 -9.22
CA ARG A 54 -2.52 0.15 -9.20
C ARG A 54 -3.13 0.52 -7.85
N GLU A 55 -3.99 -0.34 -7.34
CA GLU A 55 -4.64 -0.08 -6.07
C GLU A 55 -3.72 -0.25 -4.86
N VAL A 56 -2.73 -1.13 -4.93
CA VAL A 56 -1.65 -1.19 -3.93
C VAL A 56 -0.93 0.16 -3.89
N LEU A 57 -0.57 0.72 -5.04
CA LEU A 57 0.09 2.03 -5.11
C LEU A 57 -0.78 3.13 -4.52
N GLU A 58 -2.07 3.19 -4.89
CA GLU A 58 -3.01 4.17 -4.33
C GLU A 58 -3.14 4.05 -2.81
N HIS A 59 -3.28 2.82 -2.30
CA HIS A 59 -3.39 2.56 -0.86
C HIS A 59 -2.12 2.96 -0.10
N GLU A 60 -0.93 2.64 -0.63
CA GLU A 60 0.33 3.02 -0.01
C GLU A 60 0.56 4.54 -0.06
N LEU A 61 0.24 5.20 -1.18
CA LEU A 61 0.31 6.65 -1.30
C LEU A 61 -0.63 7.36 -0.34
N ASP A 62 -1.87 6.88 -0.18
CA ASP A 62 -2.83 7.46 0.77
C ASP A 62 -2.40 7.23 2.22
N THR A 63 -1.85 6.05 2.52
CA THR A 63 -1.28 5.74 3.84
C THR A 63 -0.10 6.64 4.15
N PHE A 64 0.78 6.87 3.17
CA PHE A 64 1.91 7.78 3.29
C PHE A 64 1.44 9.23 3.53
N LYS A 65 0.52 9.73 2.71
CA LYS A 65 -0.07 11.07 2.85
C LYS A 65 -0.68 11.28 4.24
N LYS A 66 -1.46 10.32 4.75
CA LYS A 66 -2.05 10.39 6.09
C LYS A 66 -0.98 10.57 7.17
N LYS A 67 0.06 9.73 7.16
CA LYS A 67 1.17 9.83 8.12
C LYS A 67 1.90 11.18 8.04
N VAL A 68 2.09 11.70 6.83
CA VAL A 68 2.70 13.02 6.61
C VAL A 68 1.80 14.11 7.19
N TYR A 69 0.51 14.12 6.86
CA TYR A 69 -0.43 15.14 7.33
C TYR A 69 -0.65 15.12 8.85
N GLU A 70 -0.72 13.93 9.46
CA GLU A 70 -0.80 13.79 10.92
C GLU A 70 0.38 14.48 11.62
N LYS A 71 1.59 14.32 11.08
CA LYS A 71 2.78 15.00 11.60
C LYS A 71 2.76 16.50 11.30
N LEU A 72 2.40 16.91 10.08
CA LEU A 72 2.36 18.34 9.72
C LEU A 72 1.34 19.13 10.54
N ASN A 73 0.23 18.51 10.94
CA ASN A 73 -0.82 19.16 11.73
C ASN A 73 -0.42 19.36 13.20
N SER A 74 0.60 18.67 13.70
CA SER A 74 1.11 18.86 15.07
C SER A 74 2.24 19.90 15.16
N THR A 75 2.60 20.56 14.05
CA THR A 75 3.64 21.61 14.00
C THR A 75 3.04 23.00 13.84
N VAL A 76 3.62 23.98 14.53
CA VAL A 76 3.03 25.32 14.66
C VAL A 76 3.52 26.29 13.57
N ASP A 77 4.82 26.33 13.26
CA ASP A 77 5.37 27.30 12.30
C ASP A 77 5.64 26.72 10.89
N PRO A 78 5.55 27.54 9.82
CA PRO A 78 5.73 27.08 8.45
C PRO A 78 7.10 26.45 8.13
N ILE A 79 8.18 26.93 8.74
CA ILE A 79 9.54 26.43 8.49
C ILE A 79 9.70 25.03 9.09
N SER A 80 9.16 24.81 10.29
CA SER A 80 9.13 23.48 10.91
C SER A 80 8.28 22.48 10.12
N LYS A 81 7.16 22.93 9.53
CA LYS A 81 6.36 22.08 8.63
C LYS A 81 7.14 21.65 7.40
N LEU A 82 7.83 22.57 6.72
CA LEU A 82 8.69 22.23 5.57
C LEU A 82 9.80 21.26 5.97
N ARG A 83 10.50 21.53 7.08
CA ARG A 83 11.55 20.65 7.60
C ARG A 83 11.01 19.25 7.91
N MET A 84 9.83 19.15 8.52
CA MET A 84 9.21 17.87 8.83
C MET A 84 8.76 17.13 7.56
N TYR A 85 8.20 17.82 6.57
CA TYR A 85 7.88 17.23 5.28
C TYR A 85 9.14 16.62 4.64
N PHE A 86 10.24 17.38 4.54
CA PHE A 86 11.50 16.86 4.02
C PHE A 86 12.01 15.65 4.80
N ASN A 87 11.96 15.69 6.13
CA ASN A 87 12.34 14.55 6.97
C ASN A 87 11.44 13.31 6.74
N CYS A 88 10.15 13.48 6.49
CA CYS A 88 9.24 12.35 6.26
C CYS A 88 9.39 11.73 4.87
N VAL A 89 9.77 12.52 3.87
CA VAL A 89 9.84 12.09 2.47
C VAL A 89 11.23 11.58 2.10
N TYR A 90 12.30 12.19 2.63
CA TYR A 90 13.67 11.98 2.14
C TYR A 90 14.64 11.36 3.15
N LYS A 91 14.26 11.19 4.42
CA LYS A 91 15.09 10.47 5.39
C LYS A 91 14.55 9.05 5.59
N ASN A 92 15.19 8.10 4.90
CA ASN A 92 15.40 6.74 5.39
C ASN A 92 16.85 6.64 5.87
#